data_AF-A0A165F789-F1
#
_entry.id   AF-A0A165F789-F1
#
_cell.length_a   1.000
_cell.length_b   1.000
_cell.length_c   1.000
_cell.angle_alpha   90.00
_cell.angle_beta   90.00
_cell.angle_gamma   90.00
#
_symmetry.space_group_name_H-M   'P 1'
#
loop_
_entity.id
_entity.type
_entity.pdbx_description
1 polymer ?
#
loop_
_entity_poly.entity_id
_entity_poly.type
_entity_poly.pdbx_seq_one_letter_code
_entity_poly.pdbx_strand_id
1 'polypeptide(L)'
;MLVVENPSLYDRPTTKDDYNSFVVIAIDPVASVALLEDEQATCEAAAMPTTKYLALINKDVGFEMIPEAGMPKLSLQFYFARNGLPDEPNDWAAIPLAPAPPHPRTGRAPVTPSYPLPWSNCHIATLHTLFATVSRIYQHHTPGPSITRPQRRQVADMVNRDVKEYKPTETEADAPTPDYEEALALAREYIAQAAAEQPPPDDDDGARGMMDIFPRNDVAQMKLHVEMWVDVNSIERPGDPANLKAEIHRLKQIEWDWAKRVVAESLASQTKPETSAWLDGISGAEAPVYDEETDVLDDMDGDMSIVPEDAIEHRGQHDTAAPPDNDTAELDGVSQAPASDRSLARASSPSATSRPTSIPAVPSPPEATKEDTVSTSPLYARRTITAFVAGFLSIFSRFRPIISRFTSLLLLWTRRPFSR
;
A
#
# COMPACT_ATOMS: atom_id res chain seq x y z
N MET A 1 29.60 8.83 -4.99
CA MET A 1 28.16 8.51 -4.85
C MET A 1 27.58 9.52 -3.90
N LEU A 2 26.64 10.34 -4.35
CA LEU A 2 25.97 11.33 -3.50
C LEU A 2 24.74 10.64 -2.90
N VAL A 3 24.55 10.79 -1.59
CA VAL A 3 23.39 10.25 -0.87
C VAL A 3 22.50 11.41 -0.47
N VAL A 4 21.22 11.35 -0.86
CA VAL A 4 20.20 12.30 -0.43
C VAL A 4 19.27 11.58 0.54
N GLU A 5 19.31 11.99 1.81
CA GLU A 5 18.42 11.50 2.86
C GLU A 5 17.09 12.28 2.83
N ASN A 6 15.98 11.59 3.10
CA ASN A 6 14.63 12.16 3.13
C ASN A 6 14.32 13.04 1.91
N PRO A 7 14.49 12.51 0.67
CA PRO A 7 14.35 13.28 -0.55
C PRO A 7 12.96 13.93 -0.66
N SER A 8 12.97 15.19 -1.02
CA SER A 8 11.78 15.91 -1.44
C SER A 8 11.45 15.60 -2.89
N LEU A 9 10.28 16.08 -3.30
CA LEU A 9 9.84 16.08 -4.69
C LEU A 9 10.82 16.76 -5.68
N TYR A 10 11.75 17.60 -5.20
CA TYR A 10 12.74 18.29 -6.04
C TYR A 10 14.05 17.53 -6.19
N ASP A 11 14.30 16.53 -5.32
CA ASP A 11 15.52 15.72 -5.32
C ASP A 11 15.43 14.53 -6.29
N ARG A 12 14.42 14.53 -7.15
CA ARG A 12 14.18 13.44 -8.10
C ARG A 12 15.39 13.25 -9.02
N PRO A 13 15.81 12.01 -9.27
CA PRO A 13 16.97 11.73 -10.12
C PRO A 13 16.70 11.97 -11.61
N THR A 14 15.43 12.15 -12.00
CA THR A 14 15.01 12.35 -13.37
C THR A 14 14.58 13.79 -13.62
N THR A 15 14.80 14.26 -14.84
CA THR A 15 14.21 15.50 -15.35
C THR A 15 12.71 15.54 -15.11
N LYS A 16 12.16 16.75 -14.93
CA LYS A 16 10.80 17.03 -14.40
C LYS A 16 9.66 16.30 -15.14
N ASP A 17 9.90 15.84 -16.36
CA ASP A 17 8.90 15.16 -17.21
C ASP A 17 9.11 13.63 -17.36
N ASP A 18 10.15 13.06 -16.75
CA ASP A 18 10.67 11.73 -17.08
C ASP A 18 10.49 10.68 -15.96
N TYR A 19 9.25 10.46 -15.52
CA TYR A 19 8.89 9.24 -14.74
C TYR A 19 8.94 7.98 -15.61
N ASN A 20 10.10 7.67 -16.16
CA ASN A 20 10.26 6.57 -17.09
C ASN A 20 11.61 5.86 -16.92
N SER A 21 12.32 6.10 -15.82
CA SER A 21 13.65 5.53 -15.60
C SER A 21 13.59 4.26 -14.77
N PHE A 22 14.46 3.31 -15.14
CA PHE A 22 14.77 2.14 -14.36
C PHE A 22 15.72 2.52 -13.22
N VAL A 23 15.38 2.04 -12.04
CA VAL A 23 16.13 2.21 -10.80
C VAL A 23 16.19 0.88 -10.06
N VAL A 24 17.13 0.77 -9.14
CA VAL A 24 17.12 -0.31 -8.16
C VAL A 24 16.48 0.23 -6.88
N ILE A 25 15.61 -0.56 -6.25
CA ILE A 25 15.03 -0.21 -4.96
C ILE A 25 15.15 -1.36 -3.97
N ALA A 26 15.18 -1.03 -2.68
CA ALA A 26 15.08 -1.97 -1.58
C ALA A 26 14.12 -1.39 -0.55
N ILE A 27 13.33 -2.23 0.12
CA ILE A 27 12.55 -1.78 1.28
C ILE A 27 13.53 -1.29 2.35
N ASP A 28 13.20 -0.17 2.99
CA ASP A 28 13.86 0.33 4.19
C ASP A 28 12.99 -0.05 5.39
N PRO A 29 13.27 -1.20 6.06
CA PRO A 29 12.38 -1.72 7.10
C PRO A 29 12.30 -0.75 8.29
N VAL A 30 13.43 -0.16 8.65
CA VAL A 30 13.55 0.74 9.81
C VAL A 30 12.80 2.03 9.56
N ALA A 31 13.02 2.69 8.41
CA ALA A 31 12.24 3.88 8.07
C ALA A 31 10.74 3.56 7.95
N SER A 32 10.38 2.34 7.57
CA SER A 32 8.98 1.96 7.42
C SER A 32 8.21 1.90 8.74
N VAL A 33 8.88 1.50 9.82
CA VAL A 33 8.30 1.42 11.17
C VAL A 33 8.62 2.63 12.04
N ALA A 34 9.38 3.62 11.55
CA ALA A 34 9.84 4.76 12.34
C ALA A 34 8.70 5.55 13.00
N LEU A 35 7.54 5.65 12.32
CA LEU A 35 6.36 6.33 12.86
C LEU A 35 5.68 5.61 14.03
N LEU A 36 6.06 4.35 14.32
CA LEU A 36 5.53 3.60 15.46
C LEU A 36 6.21 4.00 16.79
N GLU A 37 7.36 4.68 16.72
CA GLU A 37 8.14 5.15 17.87
C GLU A 37 8.43 4.06 18.92
N ASP A 38 8.57 2.81 18.47
CA ASP A 38 8.77 1.64 19.32
C ASP A 38 10.14 0.98 19.04
N GLU A 39 10.97 0.88 20.09
CA GLU A 39 12.32 0.35 20.02
C GLU A 39 12.36 -1.12 19.58
N GLN A 40 11.38 -1.93 20.03
CA GLN A 40 11.32 -3.34 19.70
C GLN A 40 10.94 -3.54 18.21
N ALA A 41 9.95 -2.81 17.71
CA ALA A 41 9.55 -2.80 16.30
C ALA A 41 10.72 -2.35 15.42
N THR A 42 11.45 -1.32 15.85
CA THR A 42 12.65 -0.82 15.18
C THR A 42 13.76 -1.89 15.14
N CYS A 43 14.00 -2.59 16.25
CA CYS A 43 14.98 -3.67 16.33
C CYS A 43 14.61 -4.87 15.43
N GLU A 44 13.35 -5.29 15.45
CA GLU A 44 12.85 -6.38 14.63
C GLU A 44 12.90 -6.04 13.13
N ALA A 45 12.56 -4.81 12.76
CA ALA A 45 12.67 -4.31 11.40
C ALA A 45 14.13 -4.24 10.95
N ALA A 46 15.03 -3.76 11.80
CA ALA A 46 16.48 -3.70 11.51
C ALA A 46 17.09 -5.09 11.26
N ALA A 47 16.52 -6.15 11.83
CA ALA A 47 16.94 -7.53 11.62
C ALA A 47 16.43 -8.14 10.31
N MET A 48 15.52 -7.47 9.59
CA MET A 48 14.98 -7.99 8.33
C MET A 48 16.02 -7.97 7.21
N PRO A 49 16.14 -9.05 6.42
CA PRO A 49 16.97 -9.02 5.22
C PRO A 49 16.37 -8.06 4.20
N THR A 50 17.22 -7.27 3.54
CA THR A 50 16.80 -6.37 2.47
C THR A 50 17.16 -6.96 1.11
N THR A 51 16.16 -7.08 0.24
CA THR A 51 16.36 -7.51 -1.14
C THR A 51 16.32 -6.31 -2.06
N LYS A 52 17.22 -6.27 -3.04
CA LYS A 52 17.24 -5.24 -4.08
C LYS A 52 16.48 -5.71 -5.31
N TYR A 53 15.60 -4.85 -5.81
CA TYR A 53 14.70 -5.11 -6.92
C TYR A 53 14.94 -4.11 -8.05
N LEU A 54 14.82 -4.55 -9.29
CA LEU A 54 14.77 -3.65 -10.44
C LEU A 54 13.35 -3.11 -10.59
N ALA A 55 13.21 -1.80 -10.71
CA ALA A 55 11.92 -1.14 -10.81
C ALA A 55 11.93 -0.04 -11.88
N LEU A 56 10.80 0.14 -12.54
CA LEU A 56 10.50 1.26 -13.42
C LEU A 56 9.65 2.27 -12.64
N ILE A 57 10.12 3.51 -12.54
CA ILE A 57 9.33 4.60 -11.95
C ILE A 57 8.15 4.90 -12.88
N ASN A 58 6.93 4.92 -12.35
CA ASN A 58 5.72 5.18 -13.14
C ASN A 58 5.18 6.60 -12.96
N LYS A 59 4.91 7.00 -11.71
CA LYS A 59 4.35 8.31 -11.37
C LYS A 59 4.56 8.63 -9.89
N ASP A 60 4.44 9.90 -9.54
CA ASP A 60 4.27 10.31 -8.15
C ASP A 60 2.87 9.96 -7.64
N VAL A 61 2.82 9.63 -6.36
CA VAL A 61 1.59 9.24 -5.67
C VAL A 61 1.36 10.00 -4.37
N GLY A 62 2.36 10.77 -3.91
CA GLY A 62 2.34 11.39 -2.59
C GLY A 62 1.92 12.86 -2.56
N PHE A 63 1.27 13.20 -1.46
CA PHE A 63 0.99 14.56 -0.98
C PHE A 63 1.53 14.77 0.45
N GLU A 64 2.30 13.80 0.99
CA GLU A 64 2.86 13.92 2.33
C GLU A 64 3.88 15.05 2.36
N MET A 65 3.76 15.94 3.32
CA MET A 65 4.66 17.07 3.50
C MET A 65 5.75 16.70 4.50
N ILE A 66 6.97 17.17 4.25
CA ILE A 66 8.06 17.26 5.22
C ILE A 66 7.73 18.48 6.08
N PRO A 67 7.34 18.32 7.36
CA PRO A 67 6.90 19.43 8.19
C PRO A 67 7.96 20.54 8.28
N GLU A 68 9.23 20.17 8.42
CA GLU A 68 10.35 21.09 8.64
C GLU A 68 10.65 21.94 7.39
N ALA A 69 10.48 21.34 6.21
CA ALA A 69 10.81 21.99 4.95
C ALA A 69 9.60 22.60 4.23
N GLY A 70 8.36 22.29 4.68
CA GLY A 70 7.13 22.65 3.98
C GLY A 70 7.09 22.11 2.55
N MET A 71 7.74 20.97 2.29
CA MET A 71 7.95 20.41 0.95
C MET A 71 7.37 19.00 0.86
N PRO A 72 6.74 18.61 -0.26
CA PRO A 72 6.24 17.25 -0.41
C PRO A 72 7.38 16.23 -0.41
N LYS A 73 7.26 15.17 0.40
CA LYS A 73 8.10 13.97 0.36
C LYS A 73 7.98 13.30 -0.99
N LEU A 74 9.06 12.69 -1.44
CA LEU A 74 9.06 11.92 -2.67
C LEU A 74 8.38 10.55 -2.46
N SER A 75 7.11 10.43 -2.84
CA SER A 75 6.42 9.13 -2.88
C SER A 75 6.08 8.73 -4.32
N LEU A 76 6.48 7.51 -4.69
CA LEU A 76 6.49 7.01 -6.06
C LEU A 76 5.69 5.70 -6.19
N GLN A 77 5.16 5.48 -7.39
CA GLN A 77 4.69 4.17 -7.84
C GLN A 77 5.76 3.51 -8.71
N PHE A 78 6.04 2.25 -8.40
CA PHE A 78 7.02 1.42 -9.09
C PHE A 78 6.33 0.24 -9.79
N TYR A 79 6.78 -0.06 -11.01
CA TYR A 79 6.53 -1.34 -11.67
C TYR A 79 7.77 -2.20 -11.59
N PHE A 80 7.67 -3.41 -11.08
CA PHE A 80 8.86 -4.25 -10.92
C PHE A 80 9.24 -4.95 -12.22
N ALA A 81 10.54 -5.10 -12.42
CA ALA A 81 11.11 -5.92 -13.46
C ALA A 81 11.92 -7.06 -12.85
N ARG A 82 11.85 -8.24 -13.48
CA ARG A 82 12.61 -9.43 -13.10
C ARG A 82 13.34 -10.02 -14.30
N ASN A 83 14.35 -10.84 -14.01
CA ASN A 83 15.00 -11.66 -15.02
C ASN A 83 14.18 -12.94 -15.26
N GLY A 84 13.76 -13.16 -16.50
CA GLY A 84 12.84 -14.23 -16.88
C GLY A 84 11.36 -13.84 -16.76
N LEU A 85 10.49 -14.80 -17.09
CA LEU A 85 9.04 -14.67 -16.93
C LEU A 85 8.64 -14.92 -15.46
N PRO A 86 7.50 -14.39 -15.01
CA PRO A 86 6.85 -14.84 -13.78
C PRO A 86 6.53 -16.33 -13.84
N ASP A 87 6.39 -16.94 -12.66
CA ASP A 87 6.03 -18.36 -12.54
C ASP A 87 4.55 -18.57 -12.90
N GLU A 88 4.22 -19.78 -13.40
CA GLU A 88 2.84 -20.17 -13.65
C GLU A 88 2.02 -20.10 -12.34
N PRO A 89 0.74 -19.66 -12.37
CA PRO A 89 -0.10 -19.39 -13.55
C PRO A 89 -0.01 -17.96 -14.11
N ASN A 90 0.91 -17.13 -13.60
CA ASN A 90 0.98 -15.70 -13.88
C ASN A 90 2.02 -15.33 -14.96
N ASP A 91 2.52 -16.32 -15.68
CA ASP A 91 3.51 -16.19 -16.76
C ASP A 91 3.08 -15.18 -17.85
N TRP A 92 1.77 -15.10 -18.12
CA TRP A 92 1.17 -14.19 -19.11
C TRP A 92 1.24 -12.71 -18.72
N ALA A 93 1.39 -12.40 -17.42
CA ALA A 93 1.31 -11.06 -16.87
C ALA A 93 2.71 -10.39 -16.83
N ALA A 94 3.34 -10.36 -18.01
CA ALA A 94 4.67 -9.83 -18.20
C ALA A 94 4.78 -8.98 -19.47
N ILE A 95 5.69 -8.01 -19.46
CA ILE A 95 6.04 -7.19 -20.64
C ILE A 95 7.55 -7.36 -20.90
N PRO A 96 7.96 -7.91 -22.06
CA PRO A 96 9.38 -8.08 -22.35
C PRO A 96 10.11 -6.74 -22.50
N LEU A 97 11.36 -6.70 -22.06
CA LEU A 97 12.27 -5.57 -22.23
C LEU A 97 13.39 -5.97 -23.19
N ALA A 98 13.64 -5.16 -24.22
CA ALA A 98 14.69 -5.46 -25.19
C ALA A 98 16.05 -5.59 -24.48
N PRO A 99 16.87 -6.62 -24.80
CA PRO A 99 16.79 -7.48 -25.99
C PRO A 99 15.97 -8.78 -25.83
N ALA A 100 15.15 -8.93 -24.78
CA ALA A 100 14.31 -10.11 -24.61
C ALA A 100 13.40 -10.33 -25.84
N PRO A 101 13.12 -11.60 -26.23
CA PRO A 101 12.22 -11.88 -27.34
C PRO A 101 10.77 -11.44 -27.02
N PRO A 102 9.89 -11.37 -28.04
CA PRO A 102 8.47 -11.19 -27.80
C PRO A 102 7.90 -12.25 -26.84
N HIS A 103 6.92 -11.86 -26.04
CA HIS A 103 6.37 -12.73 -25.00
C HIS A 103 5.78 -13.99 -25.64
N PRO A 104 6.16 -15.21 -25.20
CA PRO A 104 5.80 -16.45 -25.89
C PRO A 104 4.29 -16.71 -25.93
N ARG A 105 3.60 -16.48 -24.80
CA ARG A 105 2.15 -16.70 -24.69
C ARG A 105 1.27 -15.57 -25.25
N THR A 106 1.61 -14.32 -24.96
CA THR A 106 0.77 -13.16 -25.30
C THR A 106 1.18 -12.46 -26.60
N GLY A 107 2.35 -12.77 -27.16
CA GLY A 107 2.89 -12.13 -28.36
C GLY A 107 3.30 -10.66 -28.18
N ARG A 108 3.36 -10.15 -26.94
CA ARG A 108 3.71 -8.75 -26.66
C ARG A 108 5.11 -8.41 -27.19
N ALA A 109 5.19 -7.32 -27.93
CA ALA A 109 6.46 -6.79 -28.41
C ALA A 109 7.31 -6.24 -27.24
N PRO A 110 8.64 -6.43 -27.27
CA PRO A 110 9.53 -5.86 -26.26
C PRO A 110 9.50 -4.34 -26.24
N VAL A 111 9.51 -3.77 -25.02
CA VAL A 111 9.73 -2.34 -24.82
C VAL A 111 11.24 -2.10 -24.82
N THR A 112 11.70 -1.16 -25.64
CA THR A 112 13.13 -0.82 -25.78
C THR A 112 13.50 0.33 -24.85
N PRO A 113 14.30 0.11 -23.80
CA PRO A 113 14.86 1.20 -23.01
C PRO A 113 15.93 1.96 -23.82
N SER A 114 16.27 3.18 -23.37
CA SER A 114 17.26 4.06 -23.98
C SER A 114 18.65 3.43 -24.06
N TYR A 115 18.99 2.59 -23.08
CA TYR A 115 20.17 1.76 -23.04
C TYR A 115 19.77 0.32 -22.65
N PRO A 116 20.44 -0.71 -23.17
CA PRO A 116 20.13 -2.08 -22.79
C PRO A 116 20.34 -2.27 -21.29
N LEU A 117 19.41 -2.97 -20.65
CA LEU A 117 19.61 -3.39 -19.26
C LEU A 117 20.76 -4.40 -19.19
N PRO A 118 21.48 -4.50 -18.05
CA PRO A 118 22.57 -5.47 -17.87
C PRO A 118 22.13 -6.93 -18.09
N TRP A 119 20.84 -7.21 -17.96
CA TRP A 119 20.26 -8.55 -18.11
C TRP A 119 19.47 -8.67 -19.43
N SER A 120 19.78 -9.69 -20.21
CA SER A 120 19.26 -9.87 -21.57
C SER A 120 17.81 -10.39 -21.63
N ASN A 121 17.27 -10.93 -20.56
CA ASN A 121 15.95 -11.57 -20.51
C ASN A 121 15.01 -10.91 -19.49
N CYS A 122 15.03 -9.59 -19.38
CA CYS A 122 14.21 -8.85 -18.43
C CYS A 122 12.75 -8.69 -18.89
N HIS A 123 11.84 -8.75 -17.91
CA HIS A 123 10.42 -8.50 -18.11
C HIS A 123 9.86 -7.63 -16.97
N ILE A 124 8.96 -6.71 -17.28
CA ILE A 124 8.15 -6.01 -16.27
C ILE A 124 7.04 -6.98 -15.83
N ALA A 125 6.98 -7.29 -14.53
CA ALA A 125 5.93 -8.12 -13.94
C ALA A 125 4.71 -7.24 -13.65
N THR A 126 3.67 -7.32 -14.48
CA THR A 126 2.59 -6.32 -14.51
C THR A 126 1.68 -6.35 -13.28
N LEU A 127 1.62 -7.48 -12.58
CA LEU A 127 0.86 -7.64 -11.34
C LEU A 127 1.61 -7.14 -10.09
N HIS A 128 2.90 -6.81 -10.23
CA HIS A 128 3.74 -6.39 -9.11
C HIS A 128 3.96 -4.88 -9.19
N THR A 129 3.23 -4.16 -8.34
CA THR A 129 3.37 -2.70 -8.20
C THR A 129 3.53 -2.33 -6.74
N LEU A 130 4.37 -1.33 -6.45
CA LEU A 130 4.58 -0.82 -5.11
C LEU A 130 4.38 0.69 -5.08
N PHE A 131 3.72 1.15 -4.02
CA PHE A 131 3.59 2.56 -3.66
C PHE A 131 4.42 2.75 -2.40
N ALA A 132 5.45 3.59 -2.45
CA ALA A 132 6.34 3.80 -1.32
C ALA A 132 6.92 5.22 -1.30
N THR A 133 7.28 5.68 -0.11
CA THR A 133 8.03 6.91 0.10
C THR A 133 9.52 6.61 0.03
N VAL A 134 10.27 7.41 -0.71
CA VAL A 134 11.71 7.21 -0.83
C VAL A 134 12.38 7.76 0.44
N SER A 135 13.07 6.91 1.20
CA SER A 135 13.86 7.35 2.37
C SER A 135 15.24 7.86 1.95
N ARG A 136 15.88 7.23 0.95
CA ARG A 136 17.23 7.58 0.48
C ARG A 136 17.35 7.49 -1.03
N ILE A 137 18.10 8.42 -1.62
CA ILE A 137 18.52 8.35 -3.03
C ILE A 137 20.03 8.26 -3.11
N TYR A 138 20.52 7.17 -3.68
CA TYR A 138 21.90 6.99 -4.07
C TYR A 138 22.09 7.44 -5.51
N GLN A 139 22.51 8.70 -5.66
CA GLN A 139 22.72 9.32 -6.96
C GLN A 139 24.04 8.89 -7.60
N HIS A 140 23.99 8.71 -8.91
CA HIS A 140 25.12 8.39 -9.75
C HIS A 140 25.25 9.42 -10.88
N HIS A 141 26.46 9.61 -11.40
CA HIS A 141 26.71 10.57 -12.49
C HIS A 141 26.06 10.17 -13.82
N THR A 142 25.80 8.87 -13.99
CA THR A 142 25.18 8.31 -15.18
C THR A 142 23.71 8.07 -14.89
N PRO A 143 22.79 8.66 -15.67
CA PRO A 143 21.37 8.37 -15.51
C PRO A 143 21.10 6.90 -15.87
N GLY A 144 20.19 6.27 -15.14
CA GLY A 144 19.75 4.91 -15.44
C GLY A 144 19.03 4.82 -16.80
N PRO A 145 18.91 3.60 -17.38
CA PRO A 145 18.11 3.37 -18.58
C PRO A 145 16.67 3.86 -18.39
N SER A 146 16.05 4.36 -19.46
CA SER A 146 14.71 4.93 -19.40
C SER A 146 13.89 4.57 -20.63
N ILE A 147 12.57 4.61 -20.53
CA ILE A 147 11.67 4.41 -21.67
C ILE A 147 11.08 5.75 -22.12
N THR A 148 10.66 5.82 -23.37
CA THR A 148 9.99 7.01 -23.89
C THR A 148 8.59 7.17 -23.27
N ARG A 149 8.07 8.39 -23.25
CA ARG A 149 6.72 8.67 -22.75
C ARG A 149 5.61 7.86 -23.46
N PRO A 150 5.63 7.65 -24.80
CA PRO A 150 4.69 6.75 -25.46
C PRO A 150 4.80 5.30 -24.98
N GLN A 151 6.01 4.77 -24.83
CA GLN A 151 6.23 3.42 -24.29
C GLN A 151 5.71 3.30 -22.86
N ARG A 152 5.90 4.30 -21.99
CA ARG A 152 5.31 4.27 -20.65
C ARG A 152 3.79 4.16 -20.67
N ARG A 153 3.11 4.94 -21.53
CA ARG A 153 1.65 4.85 -21.66
C ARG A 153 1.23 3.43 -22.07
N GLN A 154 1.94 2.85 -23.04
CA GLN A 154 1.72 1.46 -23.45
C GLN A 154 1.93 0.47 -22.30
N VAL A 155 2.99 0.62 -21.50
CA VAL A 155 3.24 -0.21 -20.30
C VAL A 155 2.09 -0.06 -19.30
N ALA A 156 1.66 1.17 -18.99
CA ALA A 156 0.56 1.41 -18.06
C ALA A 156 -0.77 0.81 -18.57
N ASP A 157 -1.06 0.89 -19.86
CA ASP A 157 -2.25 0.30 -20.47
C ASP A 157 -2.23 -1.24 -20.38
N MET A 158 -1.07 -1.86 -20.61
CA MET A 158 -0.88 -3.31 -20.45
C MET A 158 -1.03 -3.73 -18.99
N VAL A 159 -0.41 -3.01 -18.05
CA VAL A 159 -0.56 -3.25 -16.61
C VAL A 159 -2.02 -3.16 -16.18
N ASN A 160 -2.73 -2.10 -16.60
CA ASN A 160 -4.14 -1.94 -16.27
C ASN A 160 -5.03 -3.04 -16.85
N ARG A 161 -4.70 -3.56 -18.04
CA ARG A 161 -5.41 -4.70 -18.64
C ARG A 161 -5.17 -5.98 -17.84
N ASP A 162 -3.93 -6.25 -17.48
CA ASP A 162 -3.55 -7.45 -16.74
C ASP A 162 -4.16 -7.46 -15.35
N VAL A 163 -4.12 -6.34 -14.63
CA VAL A 163 -4.76 -6.20 -13.32
C VAL A 163 -6.28 -6.40 -13.40
N LYS A 164 -6.93 -6.03 -14.51
CA LYS A 164 -8.38 -6.27 -14.71
C LYS A 164 -8.70 -7.73 -15.03
N GLU A 165 -7.82 -8.39 -15.79
CA GLU A 165 -7.96 -9.79 -16.16
C GLU A 165 -7.56 -10.74 -15.03
N TYR A 166 -6.70 -10.27 -14.12
CA TYR A 166 -6.25 -11.02 -12.96
C TYR A 166 -7.43 -11.42 -12.07
N LYS A 167 -7.59 -12.74 -11.94
CA LYS A 167 -8.46 -13.37 -10.95
C LYS A 167 -7.55 -14.04 -9.94
N PRO A 168 -7.54 -13.58 -8.67
CA PRO A 168 -6.82 -14.29 -7.62
C PRO A 168 -7.28 -15.76 -7.64
N THR A 169 -6.33 -16.68 -7.58
CA THR A 169 -6.67 -18.10 -7.40
C THR A 169 -7.40 -18.26 -6.07
N GLU A 170 -8.29 -19.27 -5.95
CA GLU A 170 -8.99 -19.55 -4.70
C GLU A 170 -8.00 -19.67 -3.53
N THR A 171 -6.84 -20.29 -3.73
CA THR A 171 -5.76 -20.34 -2.74
C THR A 171 -5.24 -18.97 -2.30
N GLU A 172 -5.21 -17.97 -3.20
CA GLU A 172 -4.82 -16.59 -2.84
C GLU A 172 -5.97 -15.78 -2.27
N ALA A 173 -7.20 -16.07 -2.69
CA ALA A 173 -8.41 -15.41 -2.19
C ALA A 173 -8.77 -15.90 -0.77
N ASP A 174 -8.57 -17.19 -0.53
CA ASP A 174 -8.80 -17.90 0.74
C ASP A 174 -7.52 -17.99 1.58
N ALA A 175 -6.37 -17.54 1.06
CA ALA A 175 -5.23 -17.24 1.93
C ALA A 175 -5.80 -16.28 2.98
N PRO A 176 -5.89 -16.69 4.25
CA PRO A 176 -6.64 -15.94 5.24
C PRO A 176 -6.13 -14.52 5.16
N THR A 177 -6.97 -13.57 4.71
CA THR A 177 -6.70 -12.16 4.90
C THR A 177 -6.45 -12.08 6.37
N PRO A 178 -5.19 -11.96 6.78
CA PRO A 178 -4.85 -12.44 8.10
C PRO A 178 -5.66 -11.59 9.06
N ASP A 179 -6.30 -12.22 10.05
CA ASP A 179 -7.16 -11.52 11.00
C ASP A 179 -6.51 -10.24 11.56
N TYR A 180 -5.18 -10.14 11.49
CA TYR A 180 -4.45 -8.91 11.77
C TYR A 180 -4.85 -7.68 10.95
N GLU A 181 -5.26 -7.71 9.66
CA GLU A 181 -5.54 -6.42 8.95
C GLU A 181 -6.80 -5.75 9.50
N GLU A 182 -7.86 -6.55 9.70
CA GLU A 182 -9.09 -6.10 10.35
C GLU A 182 -8.82 -5.77 11.82
N ALA A 183 -8.08 -6.63 12.53
CA ALA A 183 -7.76 -6.38 13.92
C ALA A 183 -6.83 -5.16 14.12
N LEU A 184 -5.95 -4.86 13.16
CA LEU A 184 -5.10 -3.66 13.16
C LEU A 184 -5.94 -2.42 12.89
N ALA A 185 -6.94 -2.50 12.00
CA ALA A 185 -7.91 -1.43 11.82
C ALA A 185 -8.70 -1.16 13.11
N LEU A 186 -9.14 -2.22 13.80
CA LEU A 186 -9.82 -2.10 15.10
C LEU A 186 -8.90 -1.57 16.20
N ALA A 187 -7.66 -2.05 16.27
CA ALA A 187 -6.67 -1.55 17.22
C ALA A 187 -6.38 -0.06 16.99
N ARG A 188 -6.28 0.37 15.72
CA ARG A 188 -6.12 1.79 15.38
C ARG A 188 -7.32 2.62 15.78
N GLU A 189 -8.54 2.12 15.53
CA GLU A 189 -9.76 2.80 15.96
C GLU A 189 -9.82 2.94 17.48
N TYR A 190 -9.47 1.87 18.22
CA TYR A 190 -9.39 1.89 19.67
C TYR A 190 -8.35 2.89 20.17
N ILE A 191 -7.14 2.90 19.59
CA ILE A 191 -6.09 3.87 19.93
C ILE A 191 -6.56 5.31 19.65
N ALA A 192 -7.23 5.54 18.51
CA ALA A 192 -7.77 6.85 18.16
C ALA A 192 -8.85 7.30 19.15
N GLN A 193 -9.74 6.40 19.58
CA GLN A 193 -10.78 6.69 20.57
C GLN A 193 -10.16 7.01 21.93
N ALA A 194 -9.21 6.19 22.40
CA ALA A 194 -8.51 6.42 23.65
C ALA A 194 -7.74 7.76 23.65
N ALA A 195 -7.13 8.13 22.53
CA ALA A 195 -6.46 9.42 22.37
C ALA A 195 -7.45 10.60 22.37
N ALA A 196 -8.65 10.43 21.82
CA ALA A 196 -9.69 11.47 21.79
C ALA A 196 -10.36 11.69 23.16
N GLU A 197 -10.38 10.68 24.03
CA GLU A 197 -10.91 10.78 25.40
C GLU A 197 -9.96 11.48 26.37
N GLN A 198 -8.66 11.57 26.04
CA GLN A 198 -7.74 12.37 26.84
C GLN A 198 -8.14 13.86 26.72
N PRO A 199 -8.31 14.56 27.86
CA PRO A 199 -8.59 15.99 27.81
C PRO A 199 -7.47 16.65 27.02
N PRO A 200 -7.80 17.57 26.09
CA PRO A 200 -6.78 18.28 25.34
C PRO A 200 -5.79 18.87 26.36
N PRO A 201 -4.47 18.79 26.11
CA PRO A 201 -3.51 19.46 26.97
C PRO A 201 -3.97 20.90 27.15
N ASP A 202 -3.93 21.41 28.38
CA ASP A 202 -4.21 22.81 28.70
C ASP A 202 -3.15 23.69 28.00
N ASP A 203 -3.32 23.86 26.69
CA ASP A 203 -2.55 24.76 25.85
C ASP A 203 -3.12 26.16 26.10
N ASP A 204 -2.75 26.69 27.27
CA ASP A 204 -2.83 28.10 27.57
C ASP A 204 -1.89 28.82 26.59
N ASP A 205 -2.49 29.68 25.75
CA ASP A 205 -1.86 30.64 24.85
C ASP A 205 -1.57 30.21 23.39
N GLY A 206 -2.41 30.70 22.45
CA GLY A 206 -1.95 31.08 21.12
C GLY A 206 -2.46 30.31 19.90
N ALA A 207 -3.64 30.70 19.39
CA ALA A 207 -4.06 30.62 17.98
C ALA A 207 -3.94 29.25 17.28
N ARG A 208 -4.92 28.36 17.51
CA ARG A 208 -5.21 27.20 16.63
C ARG A 208 -5.32 27.67 15.17
N GLY A 209 -4.36 27.30 14.35
CA GLY A 209 -4.35 27.60 12.93
C GLY A 209 -5.42 26.80 12.19
N MET A 210 -5.91 27.32 11.05
CA MET A 210 -6.91 26.69 10.18
C MET A 210 -6.54 25.27 9.70
N MET A 211 -5.30 24.82 9.90
CA MET A 211 -4.85 23.47 9.58
C MET A 211 -5.19 22.42 10.65
N ASP A 212 -5.57 22.82 11.88
CA ASP A 212 -6.03 21.88 12.92
C ASP A 212 -7.48 21.41 12.72
N ILE A 213 -8.16 21.88 11.66
CA ILE A 213 -9.54 21.49 11.32
C ILE A 213 -9.56 20.13 10.61
N PHE A 214 -8.43 19.68 10.05
CA PHE A 214 -8.37 18.34 9.47
C PHE A 214 -8.16 17.33 10.60
N PRO A 215 -9.02 16.30 10.73
CA PRO A 215 -8.81 15.26 11.73
C PRO A 215 -7.43 14.66 11.51
N ARG A 216 -6.53 14.88 12.47
CA ARG A 216 -5.26 14.19 12.51
C ARG A 216 -5.62 12.72 12.76
N ASN A 217 -5.59 11.91 11.71
CA ASN A 217 -5.45 10.46 11.85
C ASN A 217 -4.04 10.20 12.37
N ASP A 218 -3.74 10.67 13.58
CA ASP A 218 -2.43 10.66 14.23
C ASP A 218 -2.12 9.32 14.87
N VAL A 219 -2.90 8.29 14.56
CA VAL A 219 -2.53 6.94 14.96
C VAL A 219 -1.28 6.58 14.18
N ALA A 220 -0.19 6.43 14.92
CA ALA A 220 1.07 5.88 14.43
C ALA A 220 0.78 4.66 13.55
N GLN A 221 1.14 4.77 12.28
CA GLN A 221 0.92 3.74 11.27
C GLN A 221 2.22 3.55 10.50
N MET A 222 2.56 2.29 10.26
CA MET A 222 3.66 1.93 9.39
C MET A 222 3.42 2.46 7.97
N LYS A 223 4.42 3.14 7.41
CA LYS A 223 4.41 3.59 6.01
C LYS A 223 5.51 2.89 5.25
N LEU A 224 5.27 2.43 4.03
CA LEU A 224 6.32 1.77 3.28
C LEU A 224 7.36 2.79 2.80
N HIS A 225 8.60 2.59 3.24
CA HIS A 225 9.76 3.33 2.80
C HIS A 225 10.68 2.47 1.95
N VAL A 226 11.33 3.10 0.96
CA VAL A 226 12.32 2.44 0.09
C VAL A 226 13.58 3.27 -0.07
N GLU A 227 14.71 2.59 -0.11
CA GLU A 227 15.96 3.12 -0.64
C GLU A 227 15.98 2.99 -2.16
N MET A 228 16.55 3.97 -2.86
CA MET A 228 16.61 4.00 -4.32
C MET A 228 18.02 4.27 -4.83
N TRP A 229 18.51 3.41 -5.73
CA TRP A 229 19.75 3.60 -6.48
C TRP A 229 19.43 3.94 -7.93
N VAL A 230 20.00 5.05 -8.41
CA VAL A 230 19.84 5.51 -9.80
C VAL A 230 20.62 4.63 -10.78
N ASP A 231 21.73 4.05 -10.34
CA ASP A 231 22.53 3.14 -11.14
C ASP A 231 22.01 1.70 -11.06
N VAL A 232 21.58 1.17 -12.21
CA VAL A 232 21.11 -0.23 -12.33
C VAL A 232 22.22 -1.25 -12.16
N ASN A 233 23.49 -0.86 -12.29
CA ASN A 233 24.64 -1.74 -12.07
C ASN A 233 24.99 -1.91 -10.59
N SER A 234 24.23 -1.29 -9.68
CA SER A 234 24.39 -1.45 -8.22
C SER A 234 24.00 -2.83 -7.68
N ILE A 235 23.51 -3.72 -8.55
CA ILE A 235 23.14 -5.09 -8.26
C ILE A 235 23.64 -6.05 -9.34
N GLU A 236 24.01 -7.26 -8.93
CA GLU A 236 24.38 -8.33 -9.87
C GLU A 236 23.15 -8.92 -10.55
N ARG A 237 22.07 -9.12 -9.78
CA ARG A 237 20.79 -9.66 -10.27
C ARG A 237 19.62 -9.09 -9.47
N PRO A 238 18.51 -8.69 -10.13
CA PRO A 238 17.31 -8.27 -9.41
C PRO A 238 16.69 -9.43 -8.64
N GLY A 239 16.22 -9.13 -7.43
CA GLY A 239 15.35 -10.02 -6.66
C GLY A 239 14.04 -10.31 -7.38
N ASP A 240 13.40 -11.41 -7.01
CA ASP A 240 12.10 -11.79 -7.54
C ASP A 240 10.97 -10.98 -6.89
N PRO A 241 10.19 -10.17 -7.64
CA PRO A 241 9.09 -9.38 -7.11
C PRO A 241 8.04 -10.18 -6.32
N ALA A 242 7.93 -11.49 -6.54
CA ALA A 242 7.06 -12.35 -5.75
C ALA A 242 7.44 -12.36 -4.24
N ASN A 243 8.73 -12.22 -3.93
CA ASN A 243 9.24 -12.19 -2.55
C ASN A 243 8.88 -10.89 -1.81
N LEU A 244 8.62 -9.81 -2.55
CA LEU A 244 8.27 -8.50 -1.97
C LEU A 244 7.03 -8.58 -1.09
N LYS A 245 6.04 -9.40 -1.46
CA LYS A 245 4.81 -9.59 -0.68
C LYS A 245 5.13 -10.15 0.71
N ALA A 246 6.08 -11.08 0.80
CA ALA A 246 6.50 -11.66 2.08
C ALA A 246 7.24 -10.63 2.95
N GLU A 247 8.10 -9.80 2.36
CA GLU A 247 8.78 -8.70 3.09
C GLU A 247 7.77 -7.69 3.64
N ILE A 248 6.80 -7.23 2.83
CA ILE A 248 5.75 -6.31 3.27
C ILE A 248 4.87 -6.96 4.35
N HIS A 249 4.55 -8.25 4.21
CA HIS A 249 3.78 -8.97 5.21
C HIS A 249 4.53 -9.07 6.54
N ARG A 250 5.85 -9.30 6.52
CA ARG A 250 6.67 -9.30 7.73
C ARG A 250 6.67 -7.95 8.43
N LEU A 251 6.74 -6.85 7.68
CA LEU A 251 6.61 -5.50 8.25
C LEU A 251 5.22 -5.26 8.87
N LYS A 252 4.14 -5.69 8.21
CA LYS A 252 2.79 -5.63 8.77
C LYS A 252 2.64 -6.45 10.05
N GLN A 253 3.33 -7.59 10.14
CA GLN A 253 3.36 -8.40 11.35
C GLN A 253 4.03 -7.64 12.51
N ILE A 254 5.13 -6.94 12.25
CA ILE A 254 5.80 -6.09 13.26
C ILE A 254 4.85 -4.98 13.72
N GLU A 255 4.14 -4.33 12.80
CA GLU A 255 3.12 -3.32 13.14
C GLU A 255 1.98 -3.91 13.99
N TRP A 256 1.51 -5.11 13.67
CA TRP A 256 0.51 -5.82 14.46
C TRP A 256 1.00 -6.16 15.87
N ASP A 257 2.24 -6.60 16.00
CA ASP A 257 2.86 -6.91 17.29
C ASP A 257 3.01 -5.66 18.16
N TRP A 258 3.38 -4.52 17.56
CA TRP A 258 3.34 -3.20 18.20
C TRP A 258 1.94 -2.82 18.66
N ALA A 259 0.94 -2.90 17.78
CA ALA A 259 -0.44 -2.51 18.10
C ALA A 259 -0.99 -3.28 19.31
N LYS A 260 -0.69 -4.59 19.41
CA LYS A 260 -1.05 -5.40 20.58
C LYS A 260 -0.43 -4.89 21.87
N ARG A 261 0.84 -4.45 21.85
CA ARG A 261 1.52 -3.88 23.03
C ARG A 261 0.87 -2.57 23.45
N VAL A 262 0.63 -1.66 22.51
CA VAL A 262 -0.01 -0.37 22.79
C VAL A 262 -1.41 -0.54 23.37
N VAL A 263 -2.22 -1.45 22.80
CA VAL A 263 -3.54 -1.76 23.35
C VAL A 263 -3.43 -2.35 24.77
N ALA A 264 -2.52 -3.31 25.00
CA ALA A 264 -2.31 -3.88 26.33
C ALA A 264 -1.87 -2.83 27.36
N GLU A 265 -0.98 -1.90 26.99
CA GLU A 265 -0.52 -0.80 27.83
C GLU A 265 -1.65 0.19 28.15
N SER A 266 -2.46 0.54 27.15
CA SER A 266 -3.62 1.42 27.35
C SER A 266 -4.65 0.81 28.31
N LEU A 267 -4.94 -0.49 28.19
CA LEU A 267 -5.83 -1.22 29.10
C LEU A 267 -5.25 -1.29 30.53
N ALA A 268 -3.94 -1.53 30.66
CA ALA A 268 -3.26 -1.54 31.95
C ALA A 268 -3.24 -0.14 32.61
N SER A 269 -3.20 0.91 31.80
CA SER A 269 -3.22 2.30 32.26
C SER A 269 -4.62 2.76 32.66
N GLN A 270 -5.67 2.32 31.96
CA GLN A 270 -7.07 2.63 32.30
C GLN A 270 -7.56 1.86 33.53
N THR A 271 -7.14 0.60 33.70
CA THR A 271 -7.57 -0.20 34.85
C THR A 271 -6.97 0.26 36.17
N LYS A 272 -5.75 0.83 36.16
CA LYS A 272 -5.04 1.28 37.36
C LYS A 272 -5.73 2.38 38.18
N PRO A 273 -6.16 3.54 37.63
CA PRO A 273 -6.66 4.65 38.43
C PRO A 273 -7.98 4.35 39.12
N GLU A 274 -8.92 3.68 38.46
CA GLU A 274 -10.21 3.34 39.07
C GLU A 274 -10.06 2.24 40.13
N THR A 275 -9.22 1.22 39.90
CA THR A 275 -8.96 0.23 40.94
C THR A 275 -8.13 0.78 42.09
N SER A 276 -7.17 1.68 41.85
CA SER A 276 -6.42 2.30 42.95
C SER A 276 -7.27 3.27 43.77
N ALA A 277 -8.14 4.06 43.13
CA ALA A 277 -9.07 4.95 43.83
C ALA A 277 -10.13 4.18 44.61
N TRP A 278 -10.60 3.06 44.06
CA TRP A 278 -11.48 2.13 44.77
C TRP A 278 -10.75 1.45 45.94
N LEU A 279 -9.49 1.03 45.77
CA LEU A 279 -8.67 0.44 46.83
C LEU A 279 -8.33 1.44 47.95
N ASP A 280 -8.07 2.71 47.62
CA ASP A 280 -7.88 3.78 48.62
C ASP A 280 -9.20 4.11 49.33
N GLY A 281 -10.31 4.14 48.60
CA GLY A 281 -11.65 4.31 49.18
C GLY A 281 -12.04 3.20 50.15
N ILE A 282 -11.58 1.97 49.92
CA ILE A 282 -11.79 0.83 50.83
C ILE A 282 -10.80 0.84 51.99
N SER A 283 -9.54 1.21 51.75
CA SER A 283 -8.51 1.25 52.81
C SER A 283 -8.74 2.39 53.82
N GLY A 284 -9.45 3.45 53.43
CA GLY A 284 -9.86 4.56 54.30
C GLY A 284 -11.21 4.37 55.00
N ALA A 285 -12.02 3.40 54.60
CA ALA A 285 -13.22 3.04 55.32
C ALA A 285 -12.83 2.23 56.57
N GLU A 286 -12.77 2.91 57.71
CA GLU A 286 -12.60 2.30 59.03
C GLU A 286 -13.56 1.10 59.11
N ALA A 287 -12.99 -0.12 59.17
CA ALA A 287 -13.79 -1.33 59.27
C ALA A 287 -14.74 -1.12 60.46
N PRO A 288 -16.07 -1.24 60.27
CA PRO A 288 -16.99 -1.11 61.38
C PRO A 288 -16.49 -2.07 62.46
N VAL A 289 -16.17 -1.50 63.63
CA VAL A 289 -15.79 -2.28 64.81
C VAL A 289 -16.99 -3.18 65.06
N TYR A 290 -16.83 -4.46 64.73
CA TYR A 290 -17.80 -5.46 65.10
C TYR A 290 -17.70 -5.55 66.63
N ASP A 291 -18.61 -4.85 67.32
CA ASP A 291 -18.88 -5.11 68.72
C ASP A 291 -19.32 -6.58 68.81
N GLU A 292 -18.47 -7.40 69.42
CA GLU A 292 -18.61 -8.86 69.61
C GLU A 292 -19.81 -9.27 70.50
N GLU A 293 -20.76 -8.37 70.78
CA GLU A 293 -21.89 -8.64 71.66
C GLU A 293 -23.23 -8.32 70.99
N THR A 294 -23.68 -9.19 70.08
CA THR A 294 -25.13 -9.44 69.97
C THR A 294 -25.40 -10.84 69.42
N ASP A 295 -25.55 -11.80 70.34
CA ASP A 295 -26.29 -13.05 70.10
C ASP A 295 -27.74 -12.70 69.74
N VAL A 296 -28.05 -12.64 68.44
CA VAL A 296 -29.43 -12.79 67.95
C VAL A 296 -29.42 -13.84 66.85
N LEU A 297 -29.63 -15.07 67.29
CA LEU A 297 -30.25 -16.12 66.49
C LEU A 297 -31.62 -15.60 66.05
N ASP A 298 -31.79 -15.26 64.78
CA ASP A 298 -33.13 -15.28 64.19
C ASP A 298 -33.08 -15.73 62.73
N ASP A 299 -33.95 -16.69 62.46
CA ASP A 299 -34.12 -17.44 61.23
C ASP A 299 -34.36 -16.52 60.04
N MET A 300 -33.46 -16.56 59.05
CA MET A 300 -33.82 -16.26 57.66
C MET A 300 -33.26 -17.33 56.74
N ASP A 301 -33.98 -18.45 56.70
CA ASP A 301 -34.01 -19.41 55.60
C ASP A 301 -34.50 -18.70 54.32
N GLY A 302 -33.60 -17.95 53.68
CA GLY A 302 -33.80 -17.35 52.38
C GLY A 302 -32.99 -18.09 51.33
N ASP A 303 -33.56 -19.18 50.83
CA ASP A 303 -33.05 -19.99 49.72
C ASP A 303 -32.78 -19.11 48.48
N MET A 304 -31.50 -18.73 48.31
CA MET A 304 -30.98 -18.07 47.10
C MET A 304 -30.13 -19.08 46.31
N SER A 305 -30.64 -20.29 46.12
CA SER A 305 -30.08 -21.24 45.17
C SER A 305 -30.38 -20.78 43.74
N ILE A 306 -29.40 -20.12 43.11
CA ILE A 306 -29.42 -19.84 41.67
C ILE A 306 -29.27 -21.18 40.95
N VAL A 307 -30.37 -21.71 40.43
CA VAL A 307 -30.42 -22.97 39.68
C VAL A 307 -30.11 -22.68 38.20
N PRO A 308 -29.45 -23.58 37.45
CA PRO A 308 -29.05 -23.35 36.05
C PRO A 308 -30.21 -23.13 35.07
N GLU A 309 -31.45 -23.29 35.54
CA GLU A 309 -32.70 -23.14 34.78
C GLU A 309 -33.11 -21.66 34.59
N ASP A 310 -32.53 -20.73 35.36
CA ASP A 310 -32.79 -19.28 35.23
C ASP A 310 -32.04 -18.61 34.06
N ALA A 311 -31.35 -19.38 33.23
CA ALA A 311 -30.74 -18.91 31.99
C ALA A 311 -31.81 -18.75 30.89
N ILE A 312 -32.34 -17.52 30.82
CA ILE A 312 -33.35 -17.02 29.87
C ILE A 312 -33.17 -17.57 28.44
N GLU A 313 -34.09 -18.46 28.03
CA GLU A 313 -34.36 -18.82 26.64
C GLU A 313 -35.13 -17.69 25.93
N HIS A 314 -34.44 -16.75 25.29
CA HIS A 314 -35.07 -15.89 24.28
C HIS A 314 -34.96 -16.52 22.88
N ARG A 315 -35.72 -17.60 22.67
CA ARG A 315 -35.97 -18.18 21.34
C ARG A 315 -37.17 -17.45 20.71
N GLY A 316 -36.88 -16.33 20.05
CA GLY A 316 -37.83 -15.64 19.18
C GLY A 316 -38.09 -16.45 17.92
N GLN A 317 -39.18 -17.22 17.96
CA GLN A 317 -39.83 -17.91 16.86
C GLN A 317 -40.54 -16.85 15.99
N HIS A 318 -40.18 -16.72 14.72
CA HIS A 318 -41.01 -16.01 13.75
C HIS A 318 -41.26 -16.90 12.54
N ASP A 319 -42.56 -17.09 12.32
CA ASP A 319 -43.19 -18.01 11.40
C ASP A 319 -42.95 -17.70 9.92
N THR A 320 -42.80 -18.81 9.20
CA THR A 320 -43.32 -19.12 7.86
C THR A 320 -44.30 -18.14 7.20
N ALA A 321 -43.97 -17.74 5.96
CA ALA A 321 -44.95 -17.57 4.89
C ALA A 321 -44.31 -17.89 3.52
N ALA A 322 -45.08 -18.59 2.69
CA ALA A 322 -44.71 -19.32 1.48
C ALA A 322 -44.63 -18.43 0.20
N PRO A 323 -44.30 -19.00 -0.98
CA PRO A 323 -43.90 -18.28 -2.19
C PRO A 323 -45.10 -17.87 -3.06
N PRO A 324 -44.84 -17.11 -4.14
CA PRO A 324 -45.38 -17.55 -5.42
C PRO A 324 -44.37 -17.53 -6.58
N ASP A 325 -44.45 -18.59 -7.37
CA ASP A 325 -44.06 -18.65 -8.78
C ASP A 325 -44.73 -17.52 -9.57
N ASN A 326 -44.03 -16.99 -10.58
CA ASN A 326 -44.68 -16.76 -11.87
C ASN A 326 -43.67 -16.69 -13.02
N ASP A 327 -43.84 -17.64 -13.95
CA ASP A 327 -43.37 -17.65 -15.31
C ASP A 327 -43.80 -16.40 -16.10
N THR A 328 -42.99 -15.95 -17.06
CA THR A 328 -43.44 -15.72 -18.45
C THR A 328 -42.30 -15.40 -19.44
N ALA A 329 -42.21 -16.24 -20.47
CA ALA A 329 -41.99 -15.97 -21.91
C ALA A 329 -40.82 -15.09 -22.35
N GLU A 330 -39.84 -15.64 -23.09
CA GLU A 330 -39.84 -15.69 -24.57
C GLU A 330 -40.03 -14.33 -25.24
N LEU A 331 -39.01 -13.87 -25.97
CA LEU A 331 -39.19 -13.44 -27.35
C LEU A 331 -37.87 -13.43 -28.13
N ASP A 332 -37.99 -14.02 -29.32
CA ASP A 332 -37.10 -14.07 -30.46
C ASP A 332 -36.36 -12.76 -30.80
N GLY A 333 -35.19 -12.93 -31.41
CA GLY A 333 -34.44 -11.85 -32.02
C GLY A 333 -33.32 -12.30 -32.94
N VAL A 334 -33.64 -13.21 -33.88
CA VAL A 334 -32.80 -13.49 -35.06
C VAL A 334 -32.53 -12.19 -35.83
N SER A 335 -31.27 -11.86 -36.07
CA SER A 335 -30.91 -11.08 -37.26
C SER A 335 -29.52 -11.43 -37.77
N GLN A 336 -29.54 -11.63 -39.08
CA GLN A 336 -28.53 -12.23 -39.94
C GLN A 336 -27.30 -11.34 -40.10
N ALA A 337 -26.19 -12.01 -40.45
CA ALA A 337 -25.03 -11.44 -41.14
C ALA A 337 -25.45 -10.74 -42.46
N PRO A 338 -24.54 -10.00 -43.12
CA PRO A 338 -23.66 -10.73 -44.03
C PRO A 338 -22.21 -10.23 -44.09
N ALA A 339 -21.42 -11.15 -44.63
CA ALA A 339 -20.06 -11.04 -45.11
C ALA A 339 -19.71 -9.74 -45.84
N SER A 340 -18.44 -9.37 -45.75
CA SER A 340 -17.74 -8.71 -46.84
C SER A 340 -16.33 -9.27 -46.96
N ASP A 341 -16.21 -10.19 -47.90
CA ASP A 341 -15.00 -10.51 -48.64
C ASP A 341 -14.38 -9.26 -49.26
N ARG A 342 -13.06 -9.11 -49.13
CA ARG A 342 -12.24 -8.45 -50.15
C ARG A 342 -10.80 -8.93 -50.14
N SER A 343 -10.62 -10.06 -50.82
CA SER A 343 -9.62 -10.36 -51.84
C SER A 343 -8.42 -9.41 -52.08
N LEU A 344 -7.24 -10.04 -51.99
CA LEU A 344 -6.18 -10.19 -53.02
C LEU A 344 -5.14 -9.08 -53.31
N ALA A 345 -3.90 -9.59 -53.33
CA ALA A 345 -2.71 -9.16 -54.08
C ALA A 345 -2.01 -7.89 -53.55
N ARG A 346 -0.68 -7.78 -53.54
CA ARG A 346 0.26 -8.15 -54.60
C ARG A 346 1.69 -8.07 -54.07
N ALA A 347 2.53 -8.98 -54.58
CA ALA A 347 3.97 -9.03 -54.44
C ALA A 347 4.69 -7.71 -54.81
N SER A 348 5.89 -7.50 -54.25
CA SER A 348 7.17 -7.39 -54.99
C SER A 348 8.29 -6.87 -54.08
N SER A 349 9.31 -7.69 -53.85
CA SER A 349 10.69 -7.20 -53.66
C SER A 349 11.20 -6.65 -55.01
N PRO A 350 12.22 -5.77 -55.01
CA PRO A 350 13.57 -6.32 -55.08
C PRO A 350 14.64 -5.56 -54.29
N SER A 351 15.67 -6.32 -53.97
CA SER A 351 17.01 -5.90 -53.58
C SER A 351 17.66 -4.95 -54.60
N ALA A 352 18.58 -4.10 -54.13
CA ALA A 352 20.03 -4.29 -54.31
C ALA A 352 20.81 -2.95 -54.44
N THR A 353 22.05 -2.99 -53.93
CA THR A 353 23.26 -2.37 -54.53
C THR A 353 23.67 -0.97 -54.06
N SER A 354 24.68 -0.96 -53.17
CA SER A 354 25.95 -0.20 -53.12
C SER A 354 25.98 1.25 -53.65
N ARG A 355 26.69 2.21 -53.02
CA ARG A 355 28.13 2.26 -52.73
C ARG A 355 28.43 3.58 -51.97
N PRO A 356 29.60 3.72 -51.32
CA PRO A 356 29.94 4.83 -50.42
C PRO A 356 30.70 5.95 -51.15
N THR A 357 30.51 7.21 -50.73
CA THR A 357 31.37 8.31 -51.16
C THR A 357 31.51 9.38 -50.06
N SER A 358 32.67 9.32 -49.40
CA SER A 358 33.53 10.42 -48.93
C SER A 358 32.95 11.67 -48.27
N ILE A 359 33.40 11.85 -47.02
CA ILE A 359 33.62 13.10 -46.27
C ILE A 359 34.51 14.06 -47.09
N PRO A 360 34.28 15.39 -47.02
CA PRO A 360 35.36 16.24 -46.54
C PRO A 360 34.93 17.35 -45.56
N ALA A 361 35.80 17.52 -44.56
CA ALA A 361 36.32 18.76 -43.99
C ALA A 361 35.38 19.86 -43.46
N VAL A 362 35.43 19.95 -42.13
CA VAL A 362 35.27 21.11 -41.25
C VAL A 362 35.97 22.38 -41.80
N PRO A 363 35.33 23.55 -41.65
CA PRO A 363 36.00 24.66 -40.99
C PRO A 363 35.12 25.29 -39.88
N SER A 364 35.75 25.49 -38.72
CA SER A 364 35.27 26.35 -37.62
C SER A 364 35.77 27.81 -37.83
N PRO A 365 35.47 28.75 -36.92
CA PRO A 365 34.27 29.59 -36.87
C PRO A 365 34.62 31.10 -37.00
N PRO A 366 33.62 32.00 -36.91
CA PRO A 366 33.88 33.28 -36.26
C PRO A 366 32.87 33.62 -35.14
N GLU A 367 33.46 33.86 -33.97
CA GLU A 367 33.28 35.01 -33.07
C GLU A 367 31.93 35.78 -33.02
N ALA A 368 31.33 35.69 -31.83
CA ALA A 368 30.75 36.74 -30.98
C ALA A 368 29.83 37.82 -31.58
N THR A 369 28.58 37.90 -31.08
CA THR A 369 28.12 38.99 -30.18
C THR A 369 26.70 38.74 -29.63
N LYS A 370 26.54 39.03 -28.31
CA LYS A 370 25.44 39.69 -27.58
C LYS A 370 24.00 39.59 -28.13
N GLU A 371 23.01 39.26 -27.28
CA GLU A 371 22.29 40.19 -26.39
C GLU A 371 21.04 39.53 -25.78
N ASP A 372 20.64 40.06 -24.63
CA ASP A 372 19.57 39.61 -23.74
C ASP A 372 18.17 39.62 -24.38
N THR A 373 17.31 38.65 -24.03
CA THR A 373 15.91 38.95 -23.70
C THR A 373 15.26 37.87 -22.85
N VAL A 374 15.04 38.22 -21.58
CA VAL A 374 14.15 37.53 -20.64
C VAL A 374 12.72 37.72 -21.12
N SER A 375 12.02 36.62 -21.42
CA SER A 375 10.57 36.64 -21.64
C SER A 375 9.89 35.71 -20.64
N THR A 376 9.39 36.34 -19.58
CA THR A 376 8.55 35.74 -18.54
C THR A 376 7.12 35.71 -19.05
N SER A 377 6.47 34.54 -19.06
CA SER A 377 5.01 34.44 -19.24
C SER A 377 4.48 33.26 -18.43
N PRO A 378 3.53 33.48 -17.50
CA PRO A 378 2.93 32.43 -16.71
C PRO A 378 1.63 31.94 -17.36
N LEU A 379 1.51 30.64 -17.63
CA LEU A 379 0.21 30.02 -17.91
C LEU A 379 -0.01 28.86 -16.94
N TYR A 380 -0.74 29.20 -15.87
CA TYR A 380 -1.41 28.29 -14.96
C TYR A 380 -2.41 27.41 -15.75
N ALA A 381 -2.09 26.13 -15.90
CA ALA A 381 -3.05 25.14 -16.36
C ALA A 381 -3.67 24.43 -15.14
N ARG A 382 -4.87 24.87 -14.75
CA ARG A 382 -5.79 24.12 -13.90
C ARG A 382 -5.99 22.72 -14.50
N ARG A 383 -5.48 21.68 -13.84
CA ARG A 383 -5.90 20.29 -14.08
C ARG A 383 -6.79 19.84 -12.93
N THR A 384 -7.98 19.40 -13.32
CA THR A 384 -9.10 19.00 -12.48
C THR A 384 -8.82 17.70 -11.72
N ILE A 385 -9.13 17.73 -10.42
CA ILE A 385 -8.93 16.68 -9.41
C ILE A 385 -9.80 15.43 -9.65
N THR A 386 -10.77 15.49 -10.56
CA THR A 386 -11.82 14.47 -10.74
C THR A 386 -11.36 13.17 -11.42
N ALA A 387 -10.23 13.13 -12.11
CA ALA A 387 -9.73 11.91 -12.76
C ALA A 387 -8.88 11.00 -11.85
N PHE A 388 -8.43 11.49 -10.69
CA PHE A 388 -7.46 10.78 -9.83
C PHE A 388 -8.14 9.91 -8.74
N VAL A 389 -9.33 10.31 -8.28
CA VAL A 389 -10.08 9.61 -7.22
C VAL A 389 -10.65 8.27 -7.70
N ALA A 390 -10.99 8.15 -8.98
CA ALA A 390 -11.55 6.92 -9.55
C ALA A 390 -10.55 5.75 -9.63
N GLY A 391 -9.25 6.03 -9.77
CA GLY A 391 -8.20 5.00 -9.77
C GLY A 391 -7.80 4.55 -8.36
N PHE A 392 -7.82 5.47 -7.38
CA PHE A 392 -7.46 5.19 -6.00
C PHE A 392 -8.55 4.39 -5.25
N LEU A 393 -9.83 4.64 -5.56
CA LEU A 393 -10.95 3.87 -4.98
C LEU A 393 -11.18 2.51 -5.63
N SER A 394 -10.70 2.28 -6.87
CA SER A 394 -10.88 1.01 -7.60
C SER A 394 -10.14 -0.18 -6.97
N ILE A 395 -9.12 0.05 -6.16
CA ILE A 395 -8.35 -1.00 -5.47
C ILE A 395 -8.94 -1.26 -4.06
N PHE A 396 -9.51 -0.24 -3.42
CA PHE A 396 -10.13 -0.36 -2.09
C PHE A 396 -11.65 -0.62 -2.11
N SER A 397 -12.32 -0.59 -3.26
CA SER A 397 -13.78 -0.83 -3.37
C SER A 397 -14.21 -2.29 -3.28
N ARG A 398 -13.28 -3.24 -3.07
CA ARG A 398 -13.58 -4.68 -2.93
C ARG A 398 -13.84 -5.13 -1.48
N PHE A 399 -13.88 -4.23 -0.49
CA PHE A 399 -14.10 -4.55 0.93
C PHE A 399 -15.51 -4.19 1.47
N ARG A 400 -16.58 -4.52 0.74
CA ARG A 400 -17.97 -4.41 1.26
C ARG A 400 -18.69 -5.72 0.91
N PRO A 401 -18.93 -6.67 1.84
CA PRO A 401 -19.69 -6.42 3.09
C PRO A 401 -19.32 -7.35 4.28
N ILE A 402 -18.81 -6.83 5.41
CA ILE A 402 -18.69 -7.61 6.67
C ILE A 402 -19.09 -6.76 7.88
N ILE A 403 -20.21 -6.04 7.81
CA ILE A 403 -20.74 -5.30 8.98
C ILE A 403 -21.56 -6.23 9.91
N SER A 404 -21.82 -7.48 9.52
CA SER A 404 -22.68 -8.41 10.27
C SER A 404 -21.96 -9.34 11.26
N ARG A 405 -20.63 -9.36 11.35
CA ARG A 405 -19.88 -10.30 12.23
C ARG A 405 -19.33 -9.67 13.52
N PHE A 406 -19.52 -8.37 13.71
CA PHE A 406 -18.87 -7.57 14.75
C PHE A 406 -19.28 -7.88 16.20
N THR A 407 -20.47 -8.44 16.43
CA THR A 407 -20.94 -8.73 17.81
C THR A 407 -20.48 -10.08 18.36
N SER A 408 -19.93 -10.99 17.53
CA SER A 408 -19.58 -12.35 17.97
C SER A 408 -18.14 -12.50 18.47
N LEU A 409 -17.20 -11.67 18.01
CA LEU A 409 -15.76 -11.85 18.31
C LEU A 409 -15.34 -11.19 19.63
N LEU A 410 -16.00 -10.10 20.02
CA LEU A 410 -15.77 -9.41 21.30
C LEU A 410 -16.15 -10.27 22.53
N LEU A 411 -17.10 -11.19 22.37
CA LEU A 411 -17.50 -12.16 23.41
C LEU A 411 -16.59 -13.40 23.51
N LEU A 412 -15.82 -13.69 22.47
CA LEU A 412 -14.87 -14.83 22.45
C LEU A 412 -13.52 -14.46 23.08
N TRP A 413 -13.12 -13.18 23.01
CA TRP A 413 -11.88 -12.69 23.60
C TRP A 413 -11.95 -12.49 25.12
N THR A 414 -13.13 -12.17 25.65
CA THR A 414 -13.35 -11.92 27.09
C THR A 414 -13.52 -13.19 27.93
N ARG A 415 -13.60 -14.39 27.33
CA ARG A 415 -13.93 -15.65 28.03
C ARG A 415 -12.77 -16.64 28.24
N ARG A 416 -11.52 -16.23 28.02
CA ARG A 416 -10.33 -17.05 28.35
C ARG A 416 -9.34 -16.27 29.20
N PRO A 417 -9.58 -16.20 30.51
CA PRO A 417 -8.60 -16.76 31.44
C PRO A 417 -9.29 -17.64 32.50
N PHE A 418 -8.52 -18.46 33.22
CA PHE A 418 -8.92 -19.46 34.22
C PHE A 418 -9.26 -20.85 33.70
N SER A 419 -8.26 -21.50 33.13
CA SER A 419 -8.05 -22.94 33.33
C SER A 419 -6.56 -23.28 33.22
N ARG A 420 -5.83 -23.02 34.30
CA ARG A 420 -4.66 -23.81 34.74
C ARG A 420 -4.34 -23.49 36.19
#